data_AF-A0A7J6U3X2-F1
#
_entry.id   AF-A0A7J6U3X2-F1
#
_cell.length_a   1.000
_cell.length_b   1.000
_cell.length_c   1.000
_cell.angle_alpha   90.00
_cell.angle_beta   90.00
_cell.angle_gamma   90.00
#
_symmetry.space_group_name_H-M   'P 1'
#
loop_
_entity.id
_entity.type
_entity.pdbx_description
1 polymer ?
#
loop_
_entity_poly.entity_id
_entity_poly.type
_entity_poly.pdbx_seq_one_letter_code
_entity_poly.pdbx_strand_id
1 'polypeptide(L)'
;MSKRQMPITGFLAKYPRSSSSGSAALYDGLDALNPAMEEKFLQAGPLIGMAQHFGIITKDSSAVSGLLAEVRTLRDTLARVDGKPGSLMTLLQFLNEREPIFHNIFQLARVCATIPVFSAQCERGFSGVRRIKNFMRSTMTHGRLSDLIVIHLNRQLASRINEEEVVDDYRDAAERRVDL
;
A
#
# COMPACT_ATOMS: atom_id res chain seq x y z
N MET A 1 27.12 -9.24 6.17
CA MET A 1 26.36 -8.06 5.70
C MET A 1 24.92 -8.18 6.20
N SER A 2 24.65 -7.61 7.38
CA SER A 2 23.37 -7.75 8.09
C SER A 2 22.30 -6.92 7.39
N LYS A 3 21.26 -7.58 6.87
CA LYS A 3 20.06 -6.92 6.35
C LYS A 3 19.36 -6.24 7.53
N ARG A 4 19.59 -4.94 7.71
CA ARG A 4 18.74 -4.13 8.59
C ARG A 4 17.35 -4.10 7.97
N GLN A 5 16.47 -4.99 8.41
CA GLN A 5 15.04 -4.81 8.28
C GLN A 5 14.74 -3.47 8.94
N MET A 6 14.54 -2.40 8.16
CA MET A 6 14.14 -1.12 8.73
C MET A 6 12.75 -1.33 9.35
N PRO A 7 12.54 -0.95 10.63
CA PRO A 7 11.18 -0.89 11.16
C PRO A 7 10.37 0.06 10.27
N ILE A 8 9.08 -0.22 10.09
CA ILE A 8 8.17 0.56 9.23
C ILE A 8 8.24 2.07 9.56
N THR A 9 8.56 2.41 10.81
CA THR A 9 8.83 3.77 11.31
C THR A 9 10.02 4.46 10.62
N GLY A 10 11.12 3.75 10.33
CA GLY A 10 12.30 4.29 9.64
C GLY A 10 12.08 4.53 8.14
N PHE A 11 11.08 3.89 7.55
CA PHE A 11 10.66 4.13 6.18
C PHE A 11 9.82 5.41 6.07
N LEU A 12 8.85 5.59 6.97
CA LEU A 12 7.99 6.79 7.01
C LEU A 12 8.74 8.05 7.45
N ALA A 13 9.81 7.92 8.24
CA ALA A 13 10.67 9.04 8.65
C ALA A 13 11.49 9.68 7.51
N LYS A 14 11.63 9.01 6.34
CA LYS A 14 12.41 9.50 5.20
C LYS A 14 11.62 10.39 4.24
N TYR A 15 10.29 10.40 4.33
CA TYR A 15 9.47 11.29 3.54
C TYR A 15 9.40 12.65 4.24
N PRO A 16 9.69 13.77 3.53
CA PRO A 16 9.52 15.08 4.11
C PRO A 16 8.05 15.22 4.53
N ARG A 17 7.80 15.57 5.79
CA ARG A 17 6.50 16.03 6.33
C ARG A 17 6.11 17.39 5.72
N SER A 18 6.31 17.57 4.42
CA SER A 18 6.14 18.86 3.76
C SER A 18 4.66 19.13 3.49
N SER A 19 4.05 19.88 4.40
CA SER A 19 3.26 21.09 4.10
C SER A 19 1.97 20.94 3.27
N SER A 20 1.17 19.91 3.51
CA SER A 20 -0.28 20.00 3.23
C SER A 20 -1.07 19.52 4.44
N SER A 21 -2.10 20.27 4.84
CA SER A 21 -2.96 19.91 5.98
C SER A 21 -3.53 18.48 5.87
N GLY A 22 -3.75 18.00 4.64
CA GLY A 22 -4.20 16.63 4.38
C GLY A 22 -3.15 15.54 4.59
N SER A 23 -1.87 15.76 4.26
CA SER A 23 -0.82 14.75 4.45
C SER A 23 -0.45 14.56 5.92
N ALA A 24 -0.52 15.62 6.73
CA ALA A 24 -0.30 15.54 8.17
C ALA A 24 -1.32 14.61 8.87
N ALA A 25 -2.61 14.77 8.54
CA ALA A 25 -3.68 13.93 9.08
C ALA A 25 -3.50 12.43 8.75
N LEU A 26 -2.90 12.11 7.60
CA LEU A 26 -2.57 10.74 7.21
C LEU A 26 -1.45 10.14 8.06
N TYR A 27 -0.36 10.87 8.25
CA TYR A 27 0.75 10.40 9.07
C TYR A 27 0.39 10.31 10.55
N ASP A 28 -0.42 11.24 11.06
CA ASP A 28 -0.96 11.16 12.42
C ASP A 28 -1.94 9.98 12.57
N GLY A 29 -2.73 9.66 11.54
CA GLY A 29 -3.59 8.47 11.51
C GLY A 29 -2.79 7.15 11.48
N LEU A 30 -1.68 7.12 10.74
CA LEU A 30 -0.75 5.98 10.72
C LEU A 30 -0.10 5.76 12.09
N ASP A 31 0.33 6.84 12.74
CA ASP A 31 0.87 6.79 14.09
C ASP A 31 -0.19 6.29 15.09
N ALA A 32 -1.47 6.65 14.90
CA ALA A 32 -2.57 6.22 15.76
C ALA A 32 -2.92 4.72 15.65
N LEU A 33 -2.57 4.06 14.54
CA LEU A 33 -2.79 2.62 14.34
C LEU A 33 -1.56 1.77 14.64
N ASN A 34 -0.41 2.41 14.90
CA ASN A 34 0.83 1.71 15.22
C ASN A 34 0.90 1.41 16.72
N PRO A 35 0.80 0.15 17.15
CA PRO A 35 0.83 -0.18 18.58
C PRO A 35 2.23 -0.02 19.20
N ALA A 36 3.29 0.14 18.40
CA ALA A 36 4.63 0.48 18.88
C ALA A 36 4.77 1.97 19.27
N MET A 37 3.83 2.84 18.88
CA MET A 37 3.81 4.27 19.21
C MET A 37 2.83 4.50 20.37
N GLU A 38 3.32 4.41 21.60
CA GLU A 38 2.45 4.32 22.79
C GLU A 38 1.63 5.58 23.08
N GLU A 39 2.15 6.76 22.76
CA GLU A 39 1.50 8.04 23.11
C GLU A 39 0.31 8.40 22.20
N LYS A 40 0.25 7.85 20.98
CA LYS A 40 -0.78 8.19 19.97
C LYS A 40 -1.73 7.03 19.64
N PHE A 41 -1.51 5.84 20.19
CA PHE A 41 -2.28 4.65 19.86
C PHE A 41 -3.78 4.83 20.15
N LEU A 42 -4.63 4.56 19.14
CA LEU A 42 -6.09 4.66 19.20
C LEU A 42 -6.63 6.07 19.53
N GLN A 43 -5.93 7.13 19.13
CA GLN A 43 -6.49 8.49 19.18
C GLN A 43 -7.59 8.66 18.13
N ALA A 44 -8.78 9.06 18.59
CA ALA A 44 -9.97 9.19 17.74
C ALA A 44 -9.84 10.26 16.65
N GLY A 45 -9.24 11.42 16.96
CA GLY A 45 -9.11 12.53 16.02
C GLY A 45 -8.35 12.17 14.73
N PRO A 46 -7.11 11.67 14.83
CA PRO A 46 -6.33 11.24 13.66
C PRO A 46 -6.98 10.09 12.87
N LEU A 47 -7.63 9.15 13.57
CA LEU A 47 -8.34 8.04 12.92
C LEU A 47 -9.53 8.51 12.08
N ILE A 48 -10.29 9.48 12.57
CA ILE A 48 -11.42 10.07 11.83
C ILE A 48 -10.90 10.80 10.58
N GLY A 49 -9.84 11.59 10.72
CA GLY A 49 -9.22 12.29 9.59
C GLY A 49 -8.73 11.33 8.51
N MET A 50 -8.09 10.24 8.90
CA MET A 50 -7.63 9.19 7.98
C MET A 50 -8.80 8.43 7.34
N ALA A 51 -9.83 8.07 8.10
CA ALA A 51 -10.99 7.37 7.59
C ALA A 51 -11.79 8.17 6.56
N GLN A 52 -11.91 9.48 6.79
CA GLN A 52 -12.53 10.41 5.84
C GLN A 52 -11.68 10.57 4.58
N HIS A 53 -10.35 10.65 4.71
CA HIS A 53 -9.45 10.79 3.57
C HIS A 53 -9.49 9.57 2.64
N PHE A 54 -9.53 8.35 3.20
CA PHE A 54 -9.60 7.11 2.42
C PHE A 54 -11.02 6.72 2.01
N GLY A 55 -12.04 7.51 2.36
CA GLY A 55 -13.43 7.23 2.01
C GLY A 55 -14.01 5.99 2.68
N ILE A 56 -13.39 5.52 3.78
CA ILE A 56 -13.88 4.38 4.58
C ILE A 56 -15.14 4.80 5.35
N ILE A 57 -15.20 6.09 5.74
CA ILE A 57 -16.31 6.68 6.50
C ILE A 57 -16.87 7.86 5.71
N THR A 58 -18.20 7.91 5.57
CA THR A 58 -18.91 9.08 5.05
C THR A 58 -18.81 10.24 6.04
N LYS A 59 -18.97 11.49 5.59
CA LYS A 59 -18.90 12.68 6.49
C LYS A 59 -20.06 12.75 7.50
N ASP A 60 -20.88 11.71 7.59
CA ASP A 60 -22.04 11.65 8.46
C ASP A 60 -21.64 11.42 9.92
N SER A 61 -22.31 12.12 10.82
CA SER A 61 -22.08 12.01 12.27
C SER A 61 -22.33 10.57 12.79
N SER A 62 -23.24 9.82 12.15
CA SER A 62 -23.52 8.43 12.49
C SER A 62 -22.36 7.48 12.16
N ALA A 63 -21.66 7.69 11.05
CA ALA A 63 -20.54 6.82 10.67
C ALA A 63 -19.31 7.09 11.54
N VAL A 64 -19.08 8.35 11.91
CA VAL A 64 -18.04 8.73 12.88
C VAL A 64 -18.30 8.13 14.26
N SER A 65 -19.55 8.14 14.73
CA SER A 65 -19.91 7.52 16.02
C SER A 65 -19.77 6.00 16.02
N GLY A 66 -20.01 5.33 14.89
CA GLY A 66 -19.71 3.91 14.70
C GLY A 66 -18.22 3.59 14.90
N LEU A 67 -17.33 4.33 14.24
CA LEU A 67 -15.88 4.18 14.43
C LEU A 67 -15.46 4.45 15.88
N LEU A 68 -16.02 5.48 16.52
CA LEU A 68 -15.71 5.77 17.93
C LEU A 68 -16.12 4.64 18.86
N ALA A 69 -17.26 4.00 18.60
CA ALA A 69 -17.72 2.83 19.36
C ALA A 69 -16.76 1.64 19.16
N GLU A 70 -16.35 1.36 17.92
CA GLU A 70 -15.36 0.31 17.61
C GLU A 70 -14.00 0.57 18.29
N VAL A 71 -13.54 1.83 18.31
CA VAL A 71 -12.25 2.19 18.94
C VAL A 71 -12.31 1.98 20.44
N ARG A 72 -13.44 2.29 21.07
CA ARG A 72 -13.67 2.06 22.51
C ARG A 72 -13.70 0.57 22.83
N THR A 73 -14.50 -0.20 22.10
CA THR A 73 -14.57 -1.66 22.31
C THR A 73 -13.23 -2.32 22.05
N LEU A 74 -12.48 -1.88 21.03
CA LEU A 74 -11.13 -2.39 20.76
C LEU A 74 -10.20 -2.10 21.93
N ARG A 75 -10.20 -0.87 22.45
CA ARG A 75 -9.41 -0.50 23.63
C ARG A 75 -9.75 -1.37 24.84
N ASP A 76 -11.04 -1.61 25.09
CA ASP A 76 -11.48 -2.43 26.22
C ASP A 76 -11.08 -3.92 26.03
N THR A 77 -11.16 -4.44 24.80
CA THR A 77 -10.69 -5.82 24.52
C THR A 77 -9.18 -5.96 24.64
N LEU A 78 -8.41 -4.94 24.24
CA LEU A 78 -6.96 -4.93 24.37
C LEU A 78 -6.50 -4.73 25.82
N ALA A 79 -7.32 -4.11 26.67
CA ALA A 79 -7.06 -4.04 28.11
C ALA A 79 -7.35 -5.37 28.84
N ARG A 80 -8.19 -6.24 28.26
CA ARG A 80 -8.53 -7.57 28.81
C ARG A 80 -7.57 -8.67 28.36
N VAL A 81 -6.92 -8.49 27.21
CA VAL A 81 -5.88 -9.38 26.71
C VAL A 81 -4.57 -8.76 27.15
N ASP A 82 -3.89 -9.32 28.16
CA ASP A 82 -2.66 -8.80 28.79
C ASP A 82 -1.41 -8.70 27.85
N GLY A 83 -1.60 -8.51 26.55
CA GLY A 83 -0.55 -8.32 25.57
C GLY A 83 -0.95 -7.25 24.56
N LYS A 84 -0.35 -6.06 24.70
CA LYS A 84 -0.39 -5.03 23.65
C LYS A 84 0.20 -5.63 22.37
N PRO A 85 -0.46 -5.53 21.21
CA PRO A 85 0.06 -6.10 19.97
C PRO A 85 1.40 -5.43 19.64
N GLY A 86 2.52 -6.15 19.63
CA GLY A 86 3.84 -5.55 19.37
C GLY A 86 4.03 -5.08 17.92
N SER A 87 3.13 -5.45 17.00
CA SER A 87 3.23 -5.15 15.58
C SER A 87 1.87 -4.86 14.96
N LEU A 88 1.86 -4.02 13.91
CA LEU A 88 0.67 -3.82 13.07
C LEU A 88 0.13 -5.14 12.50
N MET A 89 1.02 -6.11 12.25
CA MET A 89 0.62 -7.43 11.72
C MET A 89 -0.16 -8.26 12.74
N THR A 90 0.25 -8.24 14.01
CA THR A 90 -0.47 -8.96 15.09
C THR A 90 -1.81 -8.29 15.38
N LEU A 91 -1.86 -6.96 15.29
CA LEU A 91 -3.12 -6.21 15.35
C LEU A 91 -4.05 -6.61 14.20
N LEU A 92 -3.54 -6.69 12.96
CA LEU A 92 -4.33 -7.10 11.79
C LEU A 92 -4.89 -8.52 11.92
N GLN A 93 -4.09 -9.47 12.41
CA GLN A 93 -4.56 -10.85 12.65
C GLN A 93 -5.68 -10.87 13.70
N PHE A 94 -5.50 -10.14 14.80
CA PHE A 94 -6.51 -10.02 15.85
C PHE A 94 -7.82 -9.40 15.36
N LEU A 95 -7.73 -8.37 14.52
CA LEU A 95 -8.90 -7.73 13.92
C LEU A 95 -9.58 -8.63 12.88
N ASN A 96 -8.80 -9.41 12.12
CA ASN A 96 -9.33 -10.35 11.13
C ASN A 96 -10.13 -11.50 11.77
N GLU A 97 -9.71 -11.99 12.92
CA GLU A 97 -10.46 -12.99 13.69
C GLU A 97 -11.80 -12.46 14.25
N ARG A 98 -11.98 -11.13 14.26
CA ARG A 98 -13.14 -10.42 14.82
C ARG A 98 -13.78 -9.48 13.80
N GLU A 99 -13.74 -9.87 12.53
CA GLU A 99 -14.15 -9.06 11.37
C GLU A 99 -15.54 -8.39 11.49
N PRO A 100 -16.62 -9.02 12.03
CA PRO A 100 -17.92 -8.34 12.06
C PRO A 100 -18.01 -7.23 13.10
N ILE A 101 -17.12 -7.21 14.10
CA ILE A 101 -17.17 -6.25 15.21
C ILE A 101 -16.30 -5.01 14.89
N PHE A 102 -15.23 -5.17 14.11
CA PHE A 102 -14.21 -4.14 13.88
C PHE A 102 -13.96 -3.84 12.40
N HIS A 103 -15.03 -3.77 11.61
CA HIS A 103 -14.91 -3.60 10.16
C HIS A 103 -14.16 -2.32 9.77
N ASN A 104 -14.48 -1.17 10.38
CA ASN A 104 -13.88 0.11 10.00
C ASN A 104 -12.40 0.19 10.39
N ILE A 105 -12.08 -0.28 11.60
CA ILE A 105 -10.68 -0.31 12.08
C ILE A 105 -9.85 -1.32 11.27
N PHE A 106 -10.43 -2.46 10.91
CA PHE A 106 -9.76 -3.44 10.07
C PHE A 106 -9.39 -2.87 8.69
N GLN A 107 -10.33 -2.18 8.04
CA GLN A 107 -10.05 -1.52 6.75
C GLN A 107 -8.95 -0.47 6.87
N LEU A 108 -8.99 0.35 7.94
CA LEU A 108 -7.94 1.32 8.21
C LEU A 108 -6.57 0.67 8.41
N ALA A 109 -6.49 -0.38 9.24
CA ALA A 109 -5.26 -1.11 9.48
C ALA A 109 -4.71 -1.77 8.20
N ARG A 110 -5.59 -2.26 7.32
CA ARG A 110 -5.20 -2.81 6.01
C ARG A 110 -4.57 -1.74 5.12
N VAL A 111 -5.18 -0.55 5.06
CA VAL A 111 -4.63 0.59 4.32
C VAL A 111 -3.26 0.99 4.88
N CYS A 112 -3.09 1.02 6.20
CA CYS A 112 -1.79 1.26 6.83
C CYS A 112 -0.72 0.27 6.38
N ALA A 113 -1.07 -1.02 6.28
CA ALA A 113 -0.15 -2.06 5.84
C ALA A 113 0.16 -2.00 4.34
N THR A 114 -0.76 -1.50 3.50
CA THR A 114 -0.52 -1.39 2.05
C THR A 114 0.34 -0.20 1.68
N ILE A 115 0.32 0.91 2.43
CA ILE A 115 1.14 2.11 2.15
C ILE A 115 2.65 1.80 2.00
N PRO A 116 3.34 1.13 2.95
CA PRO A 116 4.76 0.82 2.79
C PRO A 116 5.02 -0.16 1.65
N VAL A 117 4.11 -1.11 1.42
CA VAL A 117 4.21 -2.07 0.31
C VAL A 117 4.09 -1.35 -1.03
N PHE A 118 3.11 -0.46 -1.17
CA PHE A 118 2.85 0.33 -2.36
C PHE A 118 4.02 1.25 -2.68
N SER A 119 4.55 1.96 -1.68
CA SER A 119 5.72 2.82 -1.87
C SER A 119 6.94 2.04 -2.35
N ALA A 120 7.22 0.88 -1.74
CA ALA A 120 8.28 -0.02 -2.21
C ALA A 120 8.02 -0.58 -3.64
N GLN A 121 6.76 -0.71 -4.07
CA GLN A 121 6.43 -1.05 -5.46
C GLN A 121 6.66 0.13 -6.41
N CYS A 122 6.30 1.36 -6.01
CA CYS A 122 6.56 2.57 -6.79
C CYS A 122 8.06 2.79 -7.01
N GLU A 123 8.88 2.69 -5.96
CA GLU A 123 10.35 2.78 -6.07
C GLU A 123 10.92 1.73 -7.03
N ARG A 124 10.44 0.48 -6.93
CA ARG A 124 10.81 -0.60 -7.86
C ARG A 124 10.38 -0.28 -9.29
N GLY A 125 9.17 0.25 -9.49
CA GLY A 125 8.64 0.69 -10.78
C GLY A 125 9.54 1.75 -11.41
N PHE A 126 9.83 2.85 -10.69
CA PHE A 126 10.71 3.91 -11.16
C PHE A 126 12.13 3.42 -11.47
N SER A 127 12.68 2.53 -10.64
CA SER A 127 13.96 1.88 -10.91
C SER A 127 13.91 1.06 -12.21
N GLY A 128 12.81 0.33 -12.43
CA GLY A 128 12.53 -0.40 -13.66
C GLY A 128 12.47 0.51 -14.88
N VAL A 129 11.73 1.62 -14.81
CA VAL A 129 11.65 2.63 -15.88
C VAL A 129 13.05 3.14 -16.22
N ARG A 130 13.87 3.47 -15.21
CA ARG A 130 15.23 3.97 -15.43
C ARG A 130 16.16 2.94 -16.07
N ARG A 131 15.93 1.64 -15.85
CA ARG A 131 16.67 0.56 -16.52
C ARG A 131 16.23 0.38 -17.97
N ILE A 132 14.93 0.51 -18.25
CA ILE A 132 14.35 0.36 -19.60
C ILE A 132 14.70 1.58 -20.45
N LYS A 133 14.42 2.80 -19.97
CA LYS A 133 14.73 4.06 -20.63
C LYS A 133 16.15 4.51 -20.30
N ASN A 134 17.09 4.11 -21.14
CA ASN A 134 18.49 4.53 -21.07
C ASN A 134 18.83 5.52 -22.20
N PHE A 135 20.04 6.10 -22.17
CA PHE A 135 20.46 7.14 -23.11
C PHE A 135 20.31 6.73 -24.59
N MET A 136 20.67 5.48 -24.91
CA MET A 136 20.57 4.92 -26.28
C MET A 136 19.12 4.67 -26.73
N ARG A 137 18.17 4.51 -25.80
CA ARG A 137 16.74 4.31 -26.07
C ARG A 137 15.90 5.55 -25.75
N SER A 138 16.51 6.73 -25.85
CA SER A 138 15.87 8.02 -25.52
C SER A 138 14.73 8.39 -26.49
N THR A 139 14.77 7.89 -27.72
CA THR A 139 13.78 8.14 -28.79
C THR A 139 12.58 7.17 -28.79
N MET A 140 12.48 6.29 -27.79
CA MET A 140 11.39 5.32 -27.70
C MET A 140 10.03 6.00 -27.45
N THR A 141 8.98 5.52 -28.13
CA THR A 141 7.61 6.03 -27.97
C THR A 141 7.05 5.71 -26.58
N HIS A 142 6.13 6.55 -26.11
CA HIS A 142 5.47 6.37 -24.81
C HIS A 142 4.68 5.05 -24.71
N GLY A 143 4.01 4.63 -25.79
CA GLY A 143 3.30 3.35 -25.85
C GLY A 143 4.24 2.18 -25.60
N ARG A 144 5.31 2.06 -26.40
CA ARG A 144 6.32 1.00 -26.25
C ARG A 144 6.98 1.01 -24.86
N LEU A 145 7.24 2.19 -24.29
CA LEU A 145 7.76 2.30 -22.93
C LEU A 145 6.79 1.72 -21.91
N SER A 146 5.51 2.09 -22.01
CA SER A 146 4.45 1.61 -21.11
C SER A 146 4.35 0.09 -21.14
N ASP A 147 4.30 -0.49 -22.33
CA ASP A 147 4.18 -1.95 -22.51
C ASP A 147 5.37 -2.69 -21.87
N LEU A 148 6.59 -2.20 -22.10
CA LEU A 148 7.80 -2.77 -21.49
C LEU A 148 7.82 -2.65 -19.98
N ILE A 149 7.29 -1.55 -19.41
CA ILE A 149 7.19 -1.39 -17.96
C ILE A 149 6.21 -2.40 -17.36
N VAL A 150 5.07 -2.64 -18.01
CA VAL A 150 4.09 -3.64 -17.55
C VAL A 150 4.73 -5.04 -17.50
N ILE A 151 5.47 -5.42 -18.54
CA ILE A 151 6.21 -6.69 -18.59
C ILE A 151 7.26 -6.74 -17.47
N HIS A 152 8.02 -5.65 -17.27
CA HIS A 152 9.08 -5.61 -16.26
C HIS A 152 8.56 -5.68 -14.82
N LEU A 153 7.45 -4.99 -14.53
CA LEU A 153 6.80 -5.01 -13.22
C LEU A 153 6.24 -6.40 -12.91
N ASN A 154 5.64 -7.04 -13.92
CA ASN A 154 5.04 -8.36 -13.81
C ASN A 154 5.98 -9.48 -14.27
N ARG A 155 7.31 -9.32 -14.15
CA ARG A 155 8.29 -10.28 -14.67
C ARG A 155 8.08 -11.72 -14.21
N GLN A 156 7.51 -11.94 -13.02
CA GLN A 156 7.21 -13.27 -12.49
C GLN A 156 6.05 -13.96 -13.21
N LEU A 157 5.11 -13.18 -13.73
CA LEU A 157 4.04 -13.67 -14.59
C LEU A 157 4.55 -13.81 -16.02
N ALA A 158 5.33 -12.83 -16.49
CA ALA A 158 5.93 -12.86 -17.83
C ALA A 158 6.86 -14.07 -18.02
N SER A 159 7.60 -14.49 -16.98
CA SER A 159 8.46 -15.68 -17.04
C SER A 159 7.70 -17.00 -17.14
N ARG A 160 6.37 -16.99 -16.97
CA ARG A 160 5.51 -18.17 -17.15
C ARG A 160 4.90 -18.23 -18.55
N ILE A 161 5.02 -17.17 -19.33
CA ILE A 161 4.56 -17.12 -20.71
C ILE A 161 5.56 -17.90 -21.56
N ASN A 162 5.06 -18.76 -22.46
CA ASN A 162 5.92 -19.48 -23.39
C ASN A 162 6.41 -18.51 -24.47
N GLU A 163 7.72 -18.35 -24.58
CA GLU A 163 8.33 -17.48 -25.59
C GLU A 163 8.02 -17.95 -27.01
N GLU A 164 7.92 -19.25 -27.24
CA GLU A 164 7.62 -19.83 -28.56
C GLU A 164 6.20 -19.48 -29.02
N GLU A 165 5.22 -19.57 -28.11
CA GLU A 165 3.83 -19.21 -28.37
C GLU A 165 3.70 -17.71 -28.73
N VAL A 166 4.42 -16.83 -28.02
CA VAL A 166 4.42 -15.39 -28.32
C VAL A 166 5.02 -15.10 -29.70
N VAL A 167 6.03 -15.87 -30.11
CA VAL A 167 6.63 -15.73 -31.45
C VAL A 167 5.68 -16.20 -32.53
N ASP A 168 4.99 -17.33 -32.32
CA ASP A 168 3.98 -17.85 -33.23
C ASP A 168 2.79 -16.88 -33.35
N ASP A 169 2.26 -16.37 -32.22
CA ASP A 169 1.20 -15.36 -32.20
C ASP A 169 1.64 -14.07 -32.92
N TYR A 170 2.87 -13.62 -32.71
CA TYR A 170 3.40 -12.44 -33.40
C TYR A 170 3.54 -12.68 -34.91
N ARG A 171 3.95 -13.88 -35.33
CA ARG A 171 4.01 -14.27 -36.74
C ARG A 171 2.62 -14.25 -37.36
N ASP A 172 1.63 -14.81 -36.67
CA ASP A 172 0.28 -14.96 -37.18
C ASP A 172 -0.49 -13.63 -37.17
N ALA A 173 -0.19 -12.74 -36.22
CA ALA A 173 -0.71 -11.36 -36.20
C ALA A 173 -0.05 -10.44 -37.24
N ALA A 174 1.15 -10.77 -37.70
CA ALA A 174 1.86 -10.01 -38.71
C ALA A 174 1.53 -10.52 -40.12
N GLU A 175 0.40 -10.09 -40.67
CA GLU A 175 0.13 -10.14 -42.11
C GLU A 175 1.04 -9.12 -42.84
N ARG A 176 2.35 -9.34 -42.81
CA ARG A 176 3.35 -8.54 -43.53
C ARG A 176 3.95 -9.39 -44.63
N ARG A 177 3.15 -9.64 -45.68
CA ARG A 177 3.72 -9.78 -47.02
C ARG A 177 3.86 -8.38 -47.61
N VAL A 178 5.10 -7.93 -47.75
CA VAL A 178 5.42 -7.12 -48.94
C VAL A 178 5.69 -8.18 -49.99
N ASP A 179 4.76 -8.33 -50.93
CA ASP A 179 5.00 -9.13 -52.14
C ASP A 179 6.17 -8.45 -52.88
N LEU A 180 7.25 -9.20 -53.06
CA LEU A 180 8.44 -8.79 -53.82
C LEU A 180 8.17 -8.81 -55.33
#